data_AF-E3RNR9-F1
#
_entry.id   AF-E3RNR9-F1
#
_cell.length_a   1.000
_cell.length_b   1.000
_cell.length_c   1.000
_cell.angle_alpha   90.00
_cell.angle_beta   90.00
_cell.angle_gamma   90.00
#
_symmetry.space_group_name_H-M   'P 1'
#
loop_
_entity.id
_entity.type
_entity.pdbx_description
1 polymer ?
#
loop_
_entity_poly.entity_id
_entity_poly.type
_entity_poly.pdbx_seq_one_letter_code
_entity_poly.pdbx_strand_id
1 'polypeptide(L)'
;MAPGLLVDESPNTIPEVTQPQESVKTKGSAPKVRIPPLSITRPLYRGSAMDGYKYADIGRYLGREYADIQIRDLLKDPDVDAKLRDLAVIISERGVCVFRNQDITPEEQKDFTNRLGQLTGKPSTSGIHVHPIYVLHARFCEE
;
A
#
# COMPACT_ATOMS: atom_id res chain seq x y z
N MET A 1 22.33 48.60 -46.91
CA MET A 1 22.64 47.16 -47.04
C MET A 1 21.33 46.39 -47.12
N ALA A 2 21.27 45.45 -48.06
CA ALA A 2 20.09 44.71 -48.52
C ALA A 2 19.50 43.73 -47.46
N PRO A 3 18.35 43.08 -47.74
CA PRO A 3 17.26 42.80 -46.79
C PRO A 3 17.01 41.30 -46.49
N GLY A 4 16.04 41.03 -45.58
CA GLY A 4 15.01 39.97 -45.67
C GLY A 4 15.39 38.48 -45.66
N LEU A 5 14.80 37.73 -44.71
CA LEU A 5 14.20 36.38 -44.85
C LEU A 5 13.58 36.02 -43.47
N LEU A 6 12.26 35.98 -43.27
CA LEU A 6 11.22 35.02 -43.71
C LEU A 6 11.37 33.60 -43.09
N VAL A 7 10.34 33.24 -42.30
CA VAL A 7 9.80 31.90 -41.91
C VAL A 7 10.74 30.89 -41.24
N ASP A 8 10.33 30.12 -40.24
CA ASP A 8 9.22 29.14 -40.22
C ASP A 8 9.01 28.70 -38.74
N GLU A 9 7.79 28.80 -38.18
CA GLU A 9 6.81 27.71 -38.00
C GLU A 9 7.04 26.78 -36.78
N SER A 10 5.93 26.49 -36.09
CA SER A 10 5.72 25.65 -34.90
C SER A 10 5.86 24.14 -35.22
N PRO A 11 5.37 23.16 -34.41
CA PRO A 11 5.42 22.90 -32.96
C PRO A 11 5.91 21.44 -32.65
N ASN A 12 5.94 21.06 -31.36
CA ASN A 12 5.73 19.69 -30.82
C ASN A 12 6.59 18.49 -31.29
N THR A 13 7.08 17.72 -30.31
CA THR A 13 6.80 16.26 -30.11
C THR A 13 8.03 15.58 -29.49
N ILE A 14 7.86 15.12 -28.25
CA ILE A 14 8.80 14.24 -27.55
C ILE A 14 8.83 12.90 -28.31
N PRO A 15 9.99 12.34 -28.65
CA PRO A 15 10.06 11.13 -29.48
C PRO A 15 9.54 9.90 -28.72
N GLU A 16 8.54 9.27 -29.31
CA GLU A 16 8.11 7.90 -29.05
C GLU A 16 9.23 6.94 -29.51
N VAL A 17 9.99 6.40 -28.56
CA VAL A 17 10.91 5.28 -28.84
C VAL A 17 10.09 3.99 -28.78
N THR A 18 9.60 3.60 -29.95
CA THR A 18 9.16 2.24 -30.26
C THR A 18 10.40 1.34 -30.36
N GLN A 19 10.53 0.36 -29.46
CA GLN A 19 11.43 -0.78 -29.67
C GLN A 19 10.63 -2.03 -30.10
N PRO A 20 11.05 -2.76 -31.14
CA PRO A 20 10.33 -3.91 -31.68
C PRO A 20 10.25 -5.09 -30.69
N GLN A 21 9.05 -5.62 -30.51
CA GLN A 21 8.81 -6.89 -29.84
C GLN A 21 9.15 -8.04 -30.81
N GLU A 22 10.28 -8.71 -30.61
CA GLU A 22 10.62 -9.94 -31.34
C GLU A 22 10.05 -11.15 -30.60
N SER A 23 9.23 -11.95 -31.31
CA SER A 23 8.52 -13.10 -30.75
C SER A 23 9.43 -14.31 -30.59
N VAL A 24 9.86 -14.60 -29.37
CA VAL A 24 10.51 -15.89 -29.06
C VAL A 24 9.44 -16.94 -28.78
N LYS A 25 9.31 -17.88 -29.72
CA LYS A 25 8.35 -18.99 -29.69
C LYS A 25 8.87 -20.10 -28.76
N THR A 26 8.45 -20.11 -27.49
CA THR A 26 8.68 -21.24 -26.58
C THR A 26 7.42 -22.10 -26.46
N LYS A 27 7.52 -23.35 -26.94
CA LYS A 27 6.53 -24.39 -26.69
C LYS A 27 6.73 -24.89 -25.25
N GLY A 28 5.91 -24.40 -24.33
CA GLY A 28 5.80 -24.90 -22.97
C GLY A 28 4.53 -24.32 -22.35
N SER A 29 3.53 -25.16 -22.10
CA SER A 29 2.28 -24.77 -21.45
C SER A 29 2.55 -24.46 -19.98
N ALA A 30 3.03 -23.25 -19.69
CA ALA A 30 3.04 -22.73 -18.33
C ALA A 30 1.58 -22.50 -17.87
N PRO A 31 1.20 -22.88 -16.65
CA PRO A 31 -0.11 -22.51 -16.13
C PRO A 31 -0.21 -20.99 -16.14
N LYS A 32 -1.15 -20.47 -16.94
CA LYS A 32 -1.44 -19.04 -17.01
C LYS A 32 -2.06 -18.64 -15.69
N VAL A 33 -1.23 -18.30 -14.70
CA VAL A 33 -1.68 -17.68 -13.46
C VAL A 33 -2.34 -16.36 -13.85
N ARG A 34 -3.68 -16.36 -13.92
CA ARG A 34 -4.46 -15.14 -14.07
C ARG A 34 -4.36 -14.41 -12.75
N ILE A 35 -3.43 -13.46 -12.67
CA ILE A 35 -3.42 -12.50 -11.56
C ILE A 35 -4.69 -11.66 -11.75
N PRO A 36 -5.68 -11.72 -10.83
CA PRO A 36 -6.84 -10.85 -10.92
C PRO A 36 -6.33 -9.39 -10.93
N PRO A 37 -6.98 -8.49 -11.70
CA PRO A 37 -6.60 -7.08 -11.67
C PRO A 37 -6.62 -6.62 -10.21
N LEU A 38 -5.55 -5.97 -9.77
CA LEU A 38 -5.51 -5.37 -8.44
C LEU A 38 -6.75 -4.47 -8.31
N SER A 39 -7.47 -4.61 -7.20
CA SER A 39 -8.70 -3.86 -6.92
C SER A 39 -8.49 -2.35 -6.87
N ILE A 40 -7.23 -1.91 -6.79
CA ILE A 40 -6.82 -0.51 -6.71
C ILE A 40 -6.21 -0.08 -8.05
N THR A 41 -6.95 0.75 -8.78
CA THR A 41 -6.52 1.34 -10.06
C THR A 41 -5.85 2.71 -9.88
N ARG A 42 -5.95 3.32 -8.70
CA ARG A 42 -5.44 4.66 -8.39
C ARG A 42 -4.79 4.70 -7.01
N PRO A 43 -3.77 5.54 -6.77
CA PRO A 43 -3.19 5.72 -5.44
C PRO A 43 -4.27 6.03 -4.40
N LEU A 44 -4.15 5.44 -3.21
CA LEU A 44 -5.00 5.79 -2.09
C LEU A 44 -4.58 7.14 -1.53
N TYR A 45 -5.55 8.03 -1.32
CA TYR A 45 -5.32 9.32 -0.69
C TYR A 45 -5.61 9.22 0.80
N ARG A 46 -4.79 9.92 1.59
CA ARG A 46 -4.97 10.05 3.03
C ARG A 46 -6.21 10.90 3.32
N GLY A 47 -7.06 10.43 4.24
CA GLY A 47 -8.11 11.23 4.87
C GLY A 47 -7.58 12.10 6.02
N SER A 48 -8.49 12.53 6.89
CA SER A 48 -8.22 13.41 8.04
C SER A 48 -8.42 12.75 9.41
N ALA A 49 -8.67 11.44 9.47
CA ALA A 49 -9.01 10.74 10.72
C ALA A 49 -7.80 10.63 11.68
N MET A 50 -6.58 10.70 11.15
CA MET A 50 -5.32 10.59 11.90
C MET A 50 -4.65 11.94 12.21
N ASP A 51 -5.20 13.07 11.77
CA ASP A 51 -4.55 14.38 11.88
C ASP A 51 -4.50 14.93 13.33
N GLY A 52 -5.42 14.47 14.19
CA GLY A 52 -5.48 14.91 15.60
C GLY A 52 -4.44 14.30 16.53
N TYR A 53 -3.65 13.32 16.04
CA TYR A 53 -2.72 12.59 16.88
C TYR A 53 -1.30 13.15 16.81
N LYS A 54 -0.64 13.19 17.98
CA LYS A 54 0.76 13.62 18.07
C LYS A 54 1.68 12.56 17.49
N TYR A 55 2.58 12.98 16.62
CA TYR A 55 3.62 12.13 16.05
C TYR A 55 4.97 12.85 16.01
N ALA A 56 6.04 12.07 16.00
CA ALA A 56 7.40 12.53 15.77
C ALA A 56 8.00 11.80 14.56
N ASP A 57 8.70 12.51 13.70
CA ASP A 57 9.37 11.90 12.55
C ASP A 57 10.76 11.42 12.97
N ILE A 58 11.02 10.11 12.86
CA ILE A 58 12.27 9.48 13.32
C ILE A 58 13.44 9.84 12.38
N GLY A 59 13.16 9.92 11.08
CA GLY A 59 14.14 10.21 10.05
C GLY A 59 13.64 11.20 9.01
N ARG A 60 14.57 11.69 8.18
CA ARG A 60 14.31 12.68 7.13
C ARG A 60 13.33 12.18 6.05
N TYR A 61 13.37 10.89 5.74
CA TYR A 61 12.58 10.28 4.66
C TYR A 61 11.67 9.15 5.13
N LEU A 62 12.06 8.44 6.18
CA LEU A 62 11.37 7.26 6.66
C LEU A 62 11.09 7.39 8.14
N GLY A 63 10.05 6.71 8.59
CA GLY A 63 9.74 6.56 9.99
C GLY A 63 8.88 7.69 10.53
N ARG A 64 7.80 7.27 11.20
CA ARG A 64 6.97 8.09 12.07
C ARG A 64 6.75 7.35 13.39
N GLU A 65 6.83 8.06 14.49
CA GLU A 65 6.64 7.54 15.83
C GLU A 65 5.37 8.13 16.44
N TYR A 66 4.57 7.27 17.05
CA TYR A 66 3.40 7.64 17.85
C TYR A 66 3.66 7.23 19.30
N ALA A 67 3.87 8.21 20.18
CA ALA A 67 4.18 7.98 21.59
C ALA A 67 2.92 7.77 22.45
N ASP A 68 1.83 8.46 22.11
CA ASP A 68 0.66 8.61 22.98
C ASP A 68 -0.56 7.76 22.54
N ILE A 69 -0.42 6.95 21.49
CA ILE A 69 -1.55 6.19 20.90
C ILE A 69 -1.46 4.72 21.30
N GLN A 70 -2.57 4.12 21.70
CA GLN A 70 -2.72 2.67 21.83
C GLN A 70 -3.50 2.09 20.65
N ILE A 71 -3.00 1.01 20.06
CA ILE A 71 -3.66 0.32 18.94
C ILE A 71 -5.03 -0.24 19.37
N ARG A 72 -5.16 -0.71 20.62
CA ARG A 72 -6.43 -1.19 21.16
C ARG A 72 -7.51 -0.11 21.16
N ASP A 73 -7.13 1.13 21.44
CA ASP A 73 -8.08 2.25 21.48
C ASP A 73 -8.52 2.60 20.06
N LEU A 74 -7.61 2.51 19.08
CA LEU A 74 -7.96 2.66 17.66
C LEU A 74 -8.94 1.58 17.18
N LEU A 75 -8.79 0.33 17.65
CA LEU A 75 -9.65 -0.79 17.30
C LEU A 75 -11.07 -0.69 17.89
N LYS A 76 -11.21 -0.03 19.05
CA LYS A 76 -12.49 0.12 19.77
C LYS A 76 -13.30 1.34 19.34
N ASP A 77 -12.67 2.25 18.58
CA ASP A 77 -13.29 3.48 18.14
C ASP A 77 -14.41 3.22 17.12
N PRO A 78 -15.56 3.94 17.17
CA PRO A 78 -16.59 3.82 16.15
C PRO A 78 -16.09 4.11 14.73
N ASP A 79 -15.09 4.97 14.57
CA ASP A 79 -14.51 5.34 13.27
C ASP A 79 -13.22 4.55 12.96
N VAL A 80 -13.13 3.30 13.46
CA VAL A 80 -11.94 2.43 13.30
C VAL A 80 -11.50 2.27 11.85
N ASP A 81 -12.43 2.05 10.91
CA ASP A 81 -12.07 1.77 9.52
C ASP A 81 -11.46 2.99 8.82
N ALA A 82 -11.96 4.20 9.11
CA ALA A 82 -11.38 5.44 8.59
C ALA A 82 -9.98 5.68 9.17
N LYS A 83 -9.82 5.48 10.48
CA LYS A 83 -8.55 5.62 11.19
C LYS A 83 -7.50 4.64 10.69
N LEU A 84 -7.87 3.36 10.55
CA LEU A 84 -6.97 2.31 10.05
C LEU A 84 -6.60 2.54 8.59
N ARG A 85 -7.54 2.98 7.75
CA ARG A 85 -7.26 3.33 6.35
C ARG A 85 -6.23 4.44 6.26
N ASP A 86 -6.43 5.52 7.01
CA ASP A 86 -5.50 6.66 7.01
C ASP A 86 -4.14 6.26 7.56
N LEU A 87 -4.11 5.45 8.62
CA LEU A 87 -2.88 4.91 9.17
C LEU A 87 -2.14 4.04 8.15
N ALA A 88 -2.84 3.21 7.39
CA ALA A 88 -2.24 2.37 6.35
C ALA A 88 -1.61 3.21 5.22
N VAL A 89 -2.27 4.31 4.84
CA VAL A 89 -1.71 5.26 3.87
C VAL A 89 -0.47 5.94 4.44
N ILE A 90 -0.49 6.39 5.70
CA ILE A 90 0.68 6.99 6.37
C ILE A 90 1.84 6.00 6.42
N ILE A 91 1.59 4.72 6.74
CA ILE A 91 2.62 3.67 6.73
C ILE A 91 3.21 3.52 5.33
N SER A 92 2.38 3.58 4.29
CA SER A 92 2.82 3.47 2.90
C SER A 92 3.66 4.68 2.45
N GLU A 93 3.31 5.88 2.91
CA GLU A 93 4.06 7.12 2.60
C GLU A 93 5.36 7.25 3.39
N ARG A 94 5.37 6.84 4.66
CA ARG A 94 6.53 6.97 5.58
C ARG A 94 7.39 5.71 5.67
N GLY A 95 6.95 4.60 5.08
CA GLY A 95 7.58 3.29 5.11
C GLY A 95 7.40 2.53 6.43
N VAL A 96 7.64 3.17 7.57
CA VAL A 96 7.51 2.55 8.89
C VAL A 96 6.81 3.49 9.89
N CYS A 97 5.90 2.93 10.68
CA CYS A 97 5.32 3.58 11.84
C CYS A 97 5.67 2.79 13.10
N VAL A 98 6.13 3.48 14.14
CA VAL A 98 6.52 2.90 15.42
C VAL A 98 5.56 3.40 16.50
N PHE A 99 4.99 2.49 17.27
CA PHE A 99 4.13 2.81 18.40
C PHE A 99 4.86 2.47 19.69
N ARG A 100 4.95 3.42 20.62
CA ARG A 100 5.63 3.19 21.91
C ARG A 100 4.65 2.66 22.96
N ASN A 101 5.19 1.87 23.90
CA ASN A 101 4.47 1.41 25.09
C ASN A 101 3.11 0.76 24.77
N GLN A 102 3.07 -0.17 23.81
CA GLN A 102 1.83 -0.85 23.42
C GLN A 102 1.51 -2.01 24.37
N ASP A 103 0.30 -1.99 24.92
CA ASP A 103 -0.30 -3.12 25.60
C ASP A 103 -1.33 -3.76 24.66
N ILE A 104 -0.91 -4.74 23.86
CA ILE A 104 -1.75 -5.41 22.85
C ILE A 104 -1.61 -6.93 22.95
N THR A 105 -2.74 -7.63 22.83
CA THR A 105 -2.74 -9.09 22.78
C THR A 105 -2.38 -9.61 21.37
N PRO A 106 -1.85 -10.85 21.25
CA PRO A 106 -1.55 -11.42 19.93
C PRO A 106 -2.76 -11.52 18.99
N GLU A 107 -3.97 -11.64 19.52
CA GLU A 107 -5.21 -11.68 18.74
C GLU A 107 -5.57 -10.32 18.17
N GLU A 108 -5.51 -9.27 19.00
CA GLU A 108 -5.71 -7.88 18.56
C GLU A 108 -4.66 -7.46 17.53
N GLN A 109 -3.40 -7.91 17.69
CA GLN A 109 -2.35 -7.62 16.72
C GLN A 109 -2.64 -8.26 15.35
N LYS A 110 -3.15 -9.49 15.35
CA LYS A 110 -3.59 -10.17 14.12
C LYS A 110 -4.77 -9.45 13.48
N ASP A 111 -5.80 -9.10 14.27
CA ASP A 111 -6.97 -8.39 13.76
C ASP A 111 -6.57 -7.03 13.13
N PHE A 112 -5.79 -6.24 13.87
CA PHE A 112 -5.23 -4.98 13.37
C PHE A 112 -4.51 -5.14 12.02
N THR A 113 -3.60 -6.11 11.93
CA THR A 113 -2.82 -6.34 10.70
C THR A 113 -3.71 -6.81 9.55
N ASN A 114 -4.71 -7.64 9.84
CA ASN A 114 -5.63 -8.15 8.83
C ASN A 114 -6.50 -7.02 8.25
N ARG A 115 -7.10 -6.20 9.12
CA ARG A 115 -7.95 -5.05 8.73
C ARG A 115 -7.16 -4.01 7.94
N LEU A 116 -5.93 -3.72 8.35
CA LEU A 116 -5.04 -2.78 7.65
C LEU A 116 -4.86 -3.18 6.18
N GLY A 117 -4.66 -4.47 5.92
CA GLY A 117 -4.57 -5.01 4.57
C GLY A 117 -5.90 -4.94 3.80
N GLN A 118 -7.00 -5.35 4.43
CA GLN A 118 -8.31 -5.36 3.78
C GLN A 118 -8.75 -3.96 3.33
N LEU A 119 -8.52 -2.94 4.17
CA LEU A 119 -8.84 -1.54 3.87
C LEU A 119 -7.94 -0.93 2.77
N THR A 120 -6.78 -1.54 2.50
CA THR A 120 -5.84 -1.14 1.45
C THR A 120 -5.86 -2.05 0.22
N GLY A 121 -6.96 -2.78 0.00
CA GLY A 121 -7.20 -3.52 -1.23
C GLY A 121 -6.60 -4.92 -1.26
N LYS A 122 -6.14 -5.45 -0.12
CA LYS A 122 -5.80 -6.88 0.00
C LYS A 122 -7.05 -7.71 -0.36
N PRO A 123 -6.94 -8.69 -1.28
CA PRO A 123 -8.08 -9.54 -1.61
C PRO A 123 -8.52 -10.33 -0.38
N SER A 124 -9.84 -10.53 -0.24
CA SER A 124 -10.43 -11.25 0.91
C SER A 124 -9.90 -12.67 1.07
N THR A 125 -9.47 -13.30 -0.03
CA THR A 125 -8.88 -14.65 -0.04
C THR A 125 -7.47 -14.72 0.56
N SER A 126 -6.80 -13.58 0.76
CA SER A 126 -5.44 -13.53 1.29
C SER A 126 -5.43 -13.19 2.78
N GLY A 127 -5.38 -14.23 3.61
CA GLY A 127 -5.25 -14.13 5.06
C GLY A 127 -3.83 -13.79 5.54
N ILE A 128 -3.65 -13.81 6.86
CA ILE A 128 -2.32 -13.71 7.47
C ILE A 128 -1.57 -15.02 7.23
N HIS A 129 -0.32 -14.94 6.76
CA HIS A 129 0.49 -16.13 6.55
C HIS A 129 0.82 -16.80 7.89
N VAL A 130 0.48 -18.08 8.01
CA VAL A 130 0.78 -18.91 9.18
C VAL A 130 2.02 -19.73 8.87
N HIS A 131 3.08 -19.57 9.68
CA HIS A 131 4.31 -20.32 9.50
C HIS A 131 4.07 -21.83 9.75
N PRO A 132 4.64 -22.74 8.94
CA PRO A 132 4.35 -24.17 8.96
C PRO A 132 4.54 -24.88 10.32
N ILE A 133 5.40 -24.36 11.20
CA ILE A 133 5.60 -24.92 12.55
C ILE A 133 4.37 -24.76 13.47
N TYR A 134 3.47 -23.82 13.17
CA TYR A 134 2.25 -23.59 13.94
C TYR A 134 1.01 -24.28 13.34
N VAL A 135 1.14 -24.88 12.16
CA VAL A 135 0.02 -25.46 11.39
C VAL A 135 -0.55 -26.73 12.05
N LEU A 136 0.18 -27.35 12.98
CA LEU A 136 -0.33 -28.48 13.77
C LEU A 136 -1.50 -28.12 14.72
N HIS A 137 -1.78 -26.83 14.97
CA HIS A 137 -2.93 -26.39 15.78
C HIS A 137 -3.82 -25.30 15.15
N ALA A 138 -3.44 -24.74 14.01
CA ALA A 138 -4.15 -23.60 13.42
C ALA A 138 -5.23 -24.03 12.42
N ARG A 139 -6.35 -24.54 12.93
CA ARG A 139 -7.65 -24.52 12.23
C ARG A 139 -8.16 -23.08 12.24
N PHE A 140 -7.72 -22.24 11.31
CA PHE A 140 -8.39 -20.96 11.06
C PHE A 140 -8.28 -20.59 9.57
N CYS A 141 -9.10 -21.32 8.81
CA CYS A 141 -9.53 -20.97 7.45
C CYS A 141 -10.88 -21.67 7.24
N GLU A 142 -11.86 -21.37 8.09
CA GLU A 142 -13.27 -21.67 7.86
C GLU A 142 -14.06 -20.39 8.15
N GLU A 143 -14.90 -20.03 7.16
CA GLU A 143 -15.86 -18.93 7.04
C GLU A 143 -15.35 -17.51 6.75
#